data_AF-K2Q169-F1
#
_entry.id   AF-K2Q169-F1
#
_cell.length_a   1.000
_cell.length_b   1.000
_cell.length_c   1.000
_cell.angle_alpha   90.00
_cell.angle_beta   90.00
_cell.angle_gamma   90.00
#
_symmetry.space_group_name_H-M   'P 1'
#
loop_
_entity.id
_entity.type
_entity.pdbx_description
1 polymer ?
#
loop_
_entity_poly.entity_id
_entity_poly.type
_entity_poly.pdbx_seq_one_letter_code
_entity_poly.pdbx_strand_id
1 'polypeptide(L)'
;MREDFPLSIHGVGLSIGSPTGLDPKHLLRLKTVVDRYQPEQVSEHLAWSTHDSQFLNDLLPVPYDQATLDRVCDHIDQVQEALGRRMLLENPSTYLGFEASTMSETDFIRAIARRTGCGLLLDINNVHVSATNHGYGARDYLADFPLLCVEEIHLAGHAEDIDDAGLPLLIDSHDRPVDDLVWDLYAHVIGRLGPLPTLIEWDNEVPDWHVLKREAQLAEAILDRHVAADLGLLHAS
;
A
#
# COMPACT_ATOMS: atom_id res chain seq x y z
N MET A 1 22.33 -11.75 -0.77
CA MET A 1 20.97 -11.14 -0.89
C MET A 1 20.94 -9.78 -0.21
N ARG A 2 20.88 -9.65 1.14
CA ARG A 2 20.97 -8.31 1.78
C ARG A 2 22.26 -7.55 1.44
N GLU A 3 23.38 -8.26 1.31
CA GLU A 3 24.66 -7.67 0.92
C GLU A 3 24.66 -7.12 -0.53
N ASP A 4 23.69 -7.55 -1.34
CA ASP A 4 23.62 -7.28 -2.78
C ASP A 4 22.39 -6.43 -3.17
N PHE A 5 21.32 -6.47 -2.38
CA PHE A 5 20.02 -5.84 -2.65
C PHE A 5 19.37 -5.31 -1.36
N PRO A 6 18.83 -4.08 -1.38
CA PRO A 6 17.93 -3.59 -0.33
C PRO A 6 16.73 -4.53 -0.17
N LEU A 7 16.28 -4.73 1.07
CA LEU A 7 15.11 -5.56 1.37
C LEU A 7 13.95 -4.69 1.84
N SER A 8 12.75 -4.94 1.32
CA SER A 8 11.50 -4.50 1.95
C SER A 8 10.84 -5.70 2.65
N ILE A 9 10.26 -5.47 3.82
CA ILE A 9 9.47 -6.47 4.55
C ILE A 9 8.07 -5.91 4.72
N HIS A 10 7.14 -6.49 3.98
CA HIS A 10 5.74 -6.13 4.02
C HIS A 10 4.96 -7.15 4.88
N GLY A 11 4.16 -6.66 5.82
CA GLY A 11 3.39 -7.44 6.78
C GLY A 11 1.88 -7.39 6.53
N VAL A 12 1.22 -8.52 6.74
CA VAL A 12 -0.23 -8.70 6.50
C VAL A 12 -1.03 -8.97 7.79
N GLY A 13 -0.35 -9.05 8.94
CA GLY A 13 -0.88 -9.77 10.09
C GLY A 13 -0.94 -9.01 11.40
N LEU A 14 -0.47 -7.76 11.44
CA LEU A 14 -0.40 -7.01 12.68
C LEU A 14 -1.74 -6.35 13.05
N SER A 15 -2.65 -6.20 12.08
CA SER A 15 -3.98 -5.58 12.29
C SER A 15 -3.88 -4.19 12.91
N ILE A 16 -3.23 -3.24 12.23
CA ILE A 16 -3.05 -1.85 12.71
C ILE A 16 -4.38 -1.18 13.08
N GLY A 17 -5.48 -1.52 12.41
CA GLY A 17 -6.83 -1.03 12.69
C GLY A 17 -7.56 -1.69 13.86
N SER A 18 -6.99 -2.71 14.51
CA SER A 18 -7.68 -3.56 15.49
C SER A 18 -8.27 -2.77 16.68
N PRO A 19 -9.56 -2.90 17.03
CA PRO A 19 -10.12 -2.22 18.20
C PRO A 19 -9.62 -2.78 19.55
N THR A 20 -9.01 -3.97 19.57
CA THR A 20 -8.56 -4.66 20.79
C THR A 20 -7.06 -4.52 21.06
N GLY A 21 -6.35 -3.73 20.24
CA GLY A 21 -4.89 -3.56 20.33
C GLY A 21 -4.12 -4.54 19.44
N LEU A 22 -2.80 -4.36 19.39
CA LEU A 22 -1.87 -5.23 18.66
C LEU A 22 -1.54 -6.50 19.46
N ASP A 23 -1.36 -7.65 18.79
CA ASP A 23 -0.85 -8.87 19.42
C ASP A 23 0.65 -8.72 19.75
N PRO A 24 1.05 -8.68 21.04
CA PRO A 24 2.46 -8.51 21.41
C PRO A 24 3.35 -9.67 20.94
N LYS A 25 2.77 -10.89 20.79
CA LYS A 25 3.51 -12.04 20.28
C LYS A 25 3.77 -11.90 18.79
N HIS A 26 2.81 -11.37 18.03
CA HIS A 26 3.00 -11.07 16.61
C HIS A 26 4.06 -9.99 16.43
N LEU A 27 3.97 -8.89 17.17
CA LEU A 27 4.95 -7.80 17.11
C LEU A 27 6.38 -8.28 17.43
N LEU A 28 6.54 -9.18 18.41
CA LEU A 28 7.85 -9.78 18.71
C LEU A 28 8.39 -10.67 17.57
N ARG A 29 7.50 -11.40 16.87
CA ARG A 29 7.90 -12.19 15.68
C ARG A 29 8.36 -11.27 14.56
N LEU A 30 7.61 -10.20 14.28
CA LEU A 30 8.00 -9.18 13.30
C LEU A 30 9.35 -8.57 13.67
N LYS A 31 9.54 -8.16 14.93
CA LYS A 31 10.83 -7.67 15.43
C LYS A 31 11.97 -8.66 15.19
N THR A 32 11.74 -9.95 15.45
CA THR A 32 12.76 -10.99 15.23
C THR A 32 13.18 -11.07 13.77
N VAL A 33 12.24 -10.92 12.84
CA VAL A 33 12.51 -10.89 11.39
C VAL A 33 13.26 -9.62 11.01
N VAL A 34 12.81 -8.46 11.48
CA VAL A 34 13.46 -7.15 11.22
C VAL A 34 14.88 -7.13 11.77
N ASP A 35 15.09 -7.57 13.01
CA ASP A 35 16.41 -7.62 13.65
C ASP A 35 17.37 -8.55 12.88
N ARG A 36 16.86 -9.68 12.36
CA ARG A 36 17.64 -10.66 11.60
C ARG A 36 18.04 -10.15 10.21
N TYR A 37 17.11 -9.54 9.48
CA TYR A 37 17.29 -9.19 8.08
C TYR A 37 17.66 -7.74 7.84
N GLN A 38 17.53 -6.86 8.85
CA GLN A 38 17.85 -5.43 8.78
C GLN A 38 17.37 -4.81 7.45
N PRO A 39 16.06 -4.88 7.15
CA PRO A 39 15.54 -4.40 5.87
C PRO A 39 15.68 -2.88 5.76
N GLU A 40 15.62 -2.35 4.54
CA GLU A 40 15.56 -0.91 4.30
C GLU A 40 14.18 -0.39 4.72
N GLN A 41 13.12 -1.07 4.29
CA GLN A 41 11.72 -0.71 4.55
C GLN A 41 10.98 -1.81 5.30
N VAL A 42 10.05 -1.40 6.17
CA VAL A 42 9.07 -2.29 6.81
C VAL A 42 7.71 -1.65 6.66
N SER A 43 6.75 -2.38 6.13
CA SER A 43 5.40 -1.88 5.86
C SER A 43 4.33 -2.81 6.42
N GLU A 44 3.15 -2.26 6.70
CA GLU A 44 1.95 -3.00 7.12
C GLU A 44 0.71 -2.30 6.56
N HIS A 45 -0.39 -3.05 6.48
CA HIS A 45 -1.66 -2.56 5.97
C HIS A 45 -2.43 -1.70 6.98
N LEU A 46 -3.11 -0.65 6.49
CA LEU A 46 -4.17 0.02 7.24
C LEU A 46 -5.43 -0.86 7.26
N ALA A 47 -5.43 -1.86 8.12
CA ALA A 47 -6.49 -2.87 8.11
C ALA A 47 -6.75 -3.50 9.47
N TRP A 48 -7.92 -4.15 9.55
CA TRP A 48 -8.28 -5.04 10.64
C TRP A 48 -8.38 -6.48 10.10
N SER A 49 -7.37 -7.31 10.38
CA SER A 49 -7.26 -8.70 9.88
C SER A 49 -7.69 -9.78 10.87
N THR A 50 -8.04 -9.43 12.13
CA THR A 50 -8.44 -10.43 13.15
C THR A 50 -9.77 -10.12 13.86
N HIS A 51 -10.78 -10.97 13.67
CA HIS A 51 -11.97 -11.05 14.54
C HIS A 51 -12.13 -12.49 15.04
N ASP A 52 -12.30 -12.67 16.36
CA ASP A 52 -12.66 -13.96 17.00
C ASP A 52 -11.98 -15.20 16.42
N SER A 53 -10.64 -15.20 16.41
CA SER A 53 -9.76 -16.30 15.98
C SER A 53 -9.72 -16.65 14.49
N GLN A 54 -10.38 -15.87 13.62
CA GLN A 54 -10.28 -16.02 12.16
C GLN A 54 -9.43 -14.89 11.56
N PHE A 55 -8.48 -15.28 10.72
CA PHE A 55 -7.73 -14.37 9.86
C PHE A 55 -8.58 -14.10 8.62
N LEU A 56 -8.93 -12.85 8.37
CA LEU A 56 -9.63 -12.46 7.15
C LEU A 56 -8.57 -11.92 6.18
N ASN A 57 -8.42 -12.59 5.04
CA ASN A 57 -7.54 -12.14 3.96
C ASN A 57 -8.05 -10.82 3.38
N ASP A 58 -9.38 -10.66 3.31
CA ASP A 58 -10.01 -9.39 2.96
C ASP A 58 -10.01 -8.48 4.19
N LEU A 59 -9.13 -7.49 4.12
CA LEU A 59 -8.93 -6.45 5.12
C LEU A 59 -10.27 -5.77 5.42
N LEU A 60 -10.82 -5.99 6.62
CA LEU A 60 -12.04 -5.31 7.00
C LEU A 60 -11.76 -3.81 7.06
N PRO A 61 -12.58 -2.97 6.39
CA PRO A 61 -12.35 -1.54 6.40
C PRO A 61 -12.45 -1.02 7.85
N VAL A 62 -11.82 0.12 8.11
CA VAL A 62 -11.94 0.83 9.38
C VAL A 62 -12.77 2.10 9.18
N PRO A 63 -13.57 2.54 10.17
CA PRO A 63 -14.27 3.82 10.04
C PRO A 63 -13.27 4.97 10.10
N TYR A 64 -13.34 5.91 9.15
CA TYR A 64 -12.45 7.07 9.11
C TYR A 64 -12.99 8.18 10.03
N ASP A 65 -12.87 7.94 11.34
CA ASP A 65 -13.26 8.86 12.41
C ASP A 65 -12.09 9.17 13.35
N GLN A 66 -12.28 10.18 14.22
CA GLN A 66 -11.22 10.61 15.13
C GLN A 66 -10.79 9.51 16.12
N ALA A 67 -11.74 8.70 16.60
CA ALA A 67 -11.45 7.66 17.58
C ALA A 67 -10.58 6.53 16.98
N THR A 68 -10.79 6.23 15.70
CA THR A 68 -10.01 5.25 14.95
C THR A 68 -8.68 5.84 14.53
N LEU A 69 -8.63 7.10 14.14
CA LEU A 69 -7.38 7.83 13.88
C LEU A 69 -6.47 7.78 15.10
N ASP A 70 -6.99 8.08 16.29
CA ASP A 70 -6.22 8.07 17.53
C ASP A 70 -5.59 6.70 17.80
N ARG A 71 -6.39 5.64 17.70
CA ARG A 71 -5.97 4.26 17.90
C ARG A 71 -4.93 3.80 16.89
N VAL A 72 -5.16 4.07 15.60
CA VAL A 72 -4.22 3.70 14.54
C VAL A 72 -2.88 4.39 14.74
N CYS A 73 -2.89 5.68 15.13
CA CYS A 73 -1.66 6.39 15.42
C CYS A 73 -0.91 5.78 16.62
N ASP A 74 -1.61 5.47 17.71
CA ASP A 74 -1.00 4.84 18.88
C ASP A 74 -0.40 3.46 18.55
N HIS A 75 -1.06 2.69 17.68
CA HIS A 75 -0.52 1.41 17.20
C HIS A 75 0.73 1.58 16.34
N ILE A 76 0.72 2.53 15.39
CA ILE A 76 1.90 2.80 14.56
C ILE A 76 3.08 3.24 15.44
N ASP A 77 2.86 4.11 16.42
CA ASP A 77 3.90 4.52 17.36
C ASP A 77 4.46 3.32 18.15
N GLN A 78 3.59 2.43 18.63
CA GLN A 78 3.99 1.19 19.30
C GLN A 78 4.87 0.29 18.40
N VAL A 79 4.53 0.17 17.11
CA VAL A 79 5.31 -0.62 16.15
C VAL A 79 6.66 0.02 15.90
N GLN A 80 6.69 1.32 15.62
CA GLN A 80 7.93 2.06 15.36
C GLN A 80 8.88 2.00 16.58
N GLU A 81 8.35 2.12 17.80
CA GLU A 81 9.14 1.98 19.03
C GLU A 81 9.70 0.56 19.18
N ALA A 82 8.87 -0.48 18.97
CA ALA A 82 9.30 -1.86 19.10
C ALA A 82 10.36 -2.26 18.05
N LEU A 83 10.20 -1.80 16.82
CA LEU A 83 11.14 -2.06 15.73
C LEU A 83 12.37 -1.16 15.79
N GLY A 84 12.30 -0.02 16.49
CA GLY A 84 13.36 0.98 16.55
C GLY A 84 13.60 1.68 15.20
N ARG A 85 12.59 1.74 14.33
CA ARG A 85 12.68 2.33 12.99
C ARG A 85 11.31 2.79 12.50
N ARG A 86 11.32 3.67 11.51
CA ARG A 86 10.10 4.13 10.84
C ARG A 86 9.49 3.01 10.00
N MET A 87 8.18 2.86 10.08
CA MET A 87 7.42 1.95 9.21
C MET A 87 6.74 2.72 8.08
N LEU A 88 6.31 2.00 7.04
CA LEU A 88 5.38 2.50 6.03
C LEU A 88 3.97 1.96 6.31
N LEU A 89 2.96 2.77 6.05
CA LEU A 89 1.57 2.35 6.09
C LEU A 89 1.02 2.27 4.67
N GLU A 90 0.39 1.17 4.34
CA GLU A 90 -0.24 0.94 3.04
C GLU A 90 -1.72 1.32 3.02
N ASN A 91 -2.17 1.90 1.91
CA ASN A 91 -3.59 2.15 1.65
C ASN A 91 -4.32 0.83 1.30
N PRO A 92 -5.46 0.55 1.93
CA PRO A 92 -6.19 -0.69 1.67
C PRO A 92 -7.04 -0.59 0.40
N SER A 93 -7.38 -1.73 -0.19
CA SER A 93 -8.55 -1.86 -1.05
C SER A 93 -9.84 -1.76 -0.24
N THR A 94 -10.78 -0.89 -0.64
CA THR A 94 -12.07 -0.71 0.02
C THR A 94 -13.23 -1.13 -0.87
N TYR A 95 -14.14 -1.93 -0.30
CA TYR A 95 -15.34 -2.45 -0.96
C TYR A 95 -16.62 -1.88 -0.36
N LEU A 96 -16.55 -1.46 0.91
CA LEU A 96 -17.66 -0.93 1.69
C LEU A 96 -17.17 0.29 2.45
N GLY A 97 -17.90 1.39 2.33
CA GLY A 97 -17.69 2.58 3.16
C GLY A 97 -18.51 2.50 4.44
N PHE A 98 -17.94 2.93 5.58
CA PHE A 98 -18.71 3.10 6.80
C PHE A 98 -19.46 4.43 6.78
N GLU A 99 -20.78 4.39 6.99
CA GLU A 99 -21.61 5.61 7.19
C GLU A 99 -21.10 6.48 8.35
N ALA A 100 -20.42 5.87 9.32
CA ALA A 100 -19.85 6.56 10.48
C ALA A 100 -18.57 7.38 10.14
N SER A 101 -18.01 7.24 8.94
CA SER A 101 -16.80 7.95 8.55
C SER A 101 -17.05 9.44 8.48
N THR A 102 -16.22 10.22 9.17
CA THR A 102 -16.28 11.69 9.20
C THR A 102 -15.17 12.35 8.38
N MET A 103 -14.26 11.55 7.81
CA MET A 103 -13.11 11.96 7.02
C MET A 103 -13.07 11.17 5.71
N SER A 104 -12.44 11.70 4.66
CA SER A 104 -12.03 10.88 3.53
C SER A 104 -10.87 9.96 3.92
N GLU A 105 -10.66 8.88 3.17
CA GLU A 105 -9.52 7.98 3.36
C GLU A 105 -8.19 8.74 3.22
N THR A 106 -8.07 9.60 2.22
CA THR A 106 -6.89 10.43 1.98
C THR A 106 -6.61 11.42 3.12
N ASP A 107 -7.65 12.02 3.70
CA ASP A 107 -7.53 12.87 4.91
C ASP A 107 -7.08 12.08 6.12
N PHE A 108 -7.64 10.88 6.30
CA PHE A 108 -7.31 9.97 7.38
C PHE A 108 -5.84 9.52 7.31
N ILE A 109 -5.39 9.02 6.15
CA ILE A 109 -4.00 8.60 5.92
C ILE A 109 -3.03 9.78 6.08
N ARG A 110 -3.40 10.97 5.57
CA ARG A 110 -2.57 12.18 5.73
C ARG A 110 -2.44 12.60 7.19
N ALA A 111 -3.51 12.48 7.98
CA ALA A 111 -3.48 12.77 9.40
C ALA A 111 -2.60 11.77 10.15
N ILE A 112 -2.65 10.49 9.80
CA ILE A 112 -1.77 9.45 10.35
C ILE A 112 -0.30 9.78 10.09
N ALA A 113 0.09 9.93 8.82
CA ALA A 113 1.48 10.19 8.43
C ALA A 113 2.03 11.45 9.11
N ARG A 114 1.20 12.49 9.26
CA ARG A 114 1.58 13.72 9.98
C ARG A 114 1.78 13.52 11.48
N ARG A 115 0.95 12.70 12.13
CA ARG A 115 0.99 12.50 13.58
C ARG A 115 2.11 11.56 14.01
N THR A 116 2.30 10.46 13.30
CA THR A 116 3.22 9.37 13.67
C THR A 116 4.58 9.51 13.00
N GLY A 117 4.67 10.31 11.93
CA GLY A 117 5.85 10.42 11.09
C GLY A 117 6.14 9.17 10.26
N CYS A 118 5.21 8.21 10.18
CA CYS A 118 5.37 7.03 9.32
C CYS A 118 5.47 7.46 7.85
N GLY A 119 6.18 6.66 7.05
CA GLY A 119 6.10 6.80 5.59
C GLY A 119 4.83 6.12 5.08
N LEU A 120 4.63 6.16 3.76
CA LEU A 120 3.53 5.50 3.09
C LEU A 120 4.06 4.54 2.03
N LEU A 121 3.36 3.41 1.91
CA LEU A 121 3.43 2.52 0.78
C LEU A 121 2.15 2.77 -0.01
N LEU A 122 2.28 3.13 -1.29
CA LEU A 122 1.12 3.35 -2.15
C LEU A 122 0.91 2.14 -3.03
N ASP A 123 -0.13 1.36 -2.75
CA ASP A 123 -0.60 0.37 -3.71
C ASP A 123 -1.56 1.04 -4.70
N ILE A 124 -1.18 1.03 -5.98
CA ILE A 124 -1.95 1.67 -7.06
C ILE A 124 -3.10 0.78 -7.52
N ASN A 125 -2.97 -0.54 -7.40
CA ASN A 125 -4.06 -1.47 -7.66
C ASN A 125 -5.21 -1.21 -6.66
N ASN A 126 -4.89 -1.02 -5.38
CA ASN A 126 -5.87 -0.71 -4.32
C ASN A 126 -6.61 0.59 -4.59
N VAL A 127 -5.91 1.60 -5.12
CA VAL A 127 -6.56 2.84 -5.58
C VAL A 127 -7.53 2.56 -6.72
N HIS A 128 -7.15 1.74 -7.69
CA HIS A 128 -8.01 1.42 -8.82
C HIS A 128 -9.23 0.60 -8.40
N VAL A 129 -9.04 -0.45 -7.59
CA VAL A 129 -10.10 -1.29 -7.02
C VAL A 129 -11.11 -0.42 -6.28
N SER A 130 -10.63 0.38 -5.33
CA SER A 130 -11.48 1.24 -4.49
C SER A 130 -12.22 2.29 -5.32
N ALA A 131 -11.54 2.92 -6.29
CA ALA A 131 -12.16 3.90 -7.18
C ALA A 131 -13.30 3.32 -8.02
N THR A 132 -13.10 2.12 -8.56
CA THR A 132 -14.14 1.42 -9.33
C THR A 132 -15.32 1.06 -8.45
N ASN A 133 -15.05 0.42 -7.31
CA ASN A 133 -16.08 -0.12 -6.42
C ASN A 133 -16.93 0.99 -5.77
N HIS A 134 -16.34 2.15 -5.50
CA HIS A 134 -17.04 3.31 -4.91
C HIS A 134 -17.50 4.34 -5.95
N GLY A 135 -17.15 4.17 -7.22
CA GLY A 135 -17.57 5.06 -8.31
C GLY A 135 -16.92 6.45 -8.30
N TYR A 136 -15.72 6.59 -7.74
CA TYR A 136 -14.94 7.84 -7.79
C TYR A 136 -13.75 7.74 -8.74
N GLY A 137 -13.09 8.87 -9.04
CA GLY A 137 -11.95 8.90 -9.96
C GLY A 137 -10.62 8.54 -9.28
N ALA A 138 -9.92 7.51 -9.77
CA ALA A 138 -8.59 7.13 -9.26
C ALA A 138 -7.55 8.25 -9.36
N ARG A 139 -7.57 9.05 -10.44
CA ARG A 139 -6.69 10.21 -10.60
C ARG A 139 -6.99 11.32 -9.59
N ASP A 140 -8.27 11.51 -9.24
CA ASP A 140 -8.67 12.50 -8.23
C ASP A 140 -8.23 12.05 -6.84
N TYR A 141 -8.37 10.75 -6.54
CA TYR A 141 -7.82 10.14 -5.33
C TYR A 141 -6.30 10.37 -5.23
N LEU A 142 -5.52 10.07 -6.27
CA LEU A 142 -4.06 10.29 -6.30
C LEU A 142 -3.66 11.77 -6.28
N ALA A 143 -4.53 12.67 -6.77
CA ALA A 143 -4.30 14.10 -6.68
C ALA A 143 -4.38 14.59 -5.22
N ASP A 144 -5.30 14.01 -4.43
CA ASP A 144 -5.46 14.33 -3.02
C ASP A 144 -4.52 13.53 -2.10
N PHE A 145 -4.18 12.29 -2.45
CA PHE A 145 -3.33 11.42 -1.63
C PHE A 145 -2.01 12.12 -1.23
N PRO A 146 -1.52 11.95 0.01
CA PRO A 146 -0.27 12.57 0.48
C PRO A 146 0.99 11.96 -0.15
N LEU A 147 1.13 12.09 -1.47
CA LEU A 147 2.17 11.47 -2.30
C LEU A 147 3.61 11.80 -1.85
N LEU A 148 3.84 12.96 -1.23
CA LEU A 148 5.17 13.32 -0.72
C LEU A 148 5.63 12.46 0.48
N CYS A 149 4.72 11.70 1.08
CA CYS A 149 5.04 10.74 2.14
C CYS A 149 5.26 9.32 1.59
N VAL A 150 5.08 9.09 0.28
CA VAL A 150 5.22 7.77 -0.34
C VAL A 150 6.70 7.45 -0.55
N GLU A 151 7.08 6.26 -0.11
CA GLU A 151 8.47 5.77 -0.16
C GLU A 151 8.60 4.41 -0.84
N GLU A 152 7.48 3.72 -1.06
CA GLU A 152 7.39 2.45 -1.78
C GLU A 152 6.06 2.42 -2.55
N ILE A 153 6.05 1.81 -3.73
CA ILE A 153 4.85 1.63 -4.56
C ILE A 153 4.66 0.14 -4.83
N HIS A 154 3.43 -0.34 -4.66
CA HIS A 154 3.03 -1.68 -5.09
C HIS A 154 2.14 -1.61 -6.33
N LEU A 155 2.31 -2.60 -7.19
CA LEU A 155 1.55 -2.80 -8.42
C LEU A 155 1.11 -4.26 -8.47
N ALA A 156 -0.18 -4.48 -8.67
CA ALA A 156 -0.75 -5.81 -8.80
C ALA A 156 -1.89 -5.83 -9.82
N GLY A 157 -2.39 -7.03 -10.12
CA GLY A 157 -3.65 -7.21 -10.85
C GLY A 157 -4.81 -7.57 -9.91
N HIS A 158 -6.04 -7.43 -10.41
CA HIS A 158 -7.28 -7.65 -9.64
C HIS A 158 -8.31 -8.43 -10.46
N ALA A 159 -9.19 -9.19 -9.79
CA ALA A 159 -10.28 -9.88 -10.43
C ALA A 159 -11.40 -8.92 -10.81
N GLU A 160 -12.09 -9.26 -11.89
CA GLU A 160 -13.32 -8.60 -12.29
C GLU A 160 -14.51 -9.49 -11.94
N ASP A 161 -15.55 -8.88 -11.39
CA ASP A 161 -16.85 -9.48 -11.12
C ASP A 161 -17.96 -8.43 -11.35
N ILE A 162 -19.20 -8.81 -11.11
CA ILE A 162 -20.38 -7.95 -11.20
C ILE A 162 -21.14 -8.04 -9.89
N ASP A 163 -21.47 -6.88 -9.30
CA ASP A 163 -22.24 -6.84 -8.06
C ASP A 163 -23.74 -7.19 -8.26
N ASP A 164 -24.49 -7.30 -7.17
CA ASP A 164 -25.93 -7.60 -7.21
C ASP A 164 -26.77 -6.55 -7.97
N ALA A 165 -26.22 -5.34 -8.18
CA ALA A 165 -26.84 -4.26 -8.93
C ALA A 165 -26.44 -4.24 -10.42
N GLY A 166 -25.56 -5.14 -10.86
CA GLY A 166 -25.07 -5.21 -12.23
C GLY A 166 -23.93 -4.24 -12.55
N LEU A 167 -23.30 -3.66 -11.54
CA LEU A 167 -22.16 -2.75 -11.67
C LEU A 167 -20.83 -3.52 -11.63
N PRO A 168 -19.76 -3.01 -12.29
CA PRO A 168 -18.44 -3.59 -12.18
C PRO A 168 -17.96 -3.64 -10.73
N LEU A 169 -17.44 -4.79 -10.32
CA LEU A 169 -16.81 -5.03 -9.02
C LEU A 169 -15.40 -5.54 -9.27
N LEU A 170 -14.40 -4.88 -8.71
CA LEU A 170 -13.03 -5.35 -8.75
C LEU A 170 -12.65 -5.98 -7.42
N ILE A 171 -11.93 -7.09 -7.45
CA ILE A 171 -11.46 -7.85 -6.28
C ILE A 171 -9.94 -7.88 -6.26
N ASP A 172 -9.38 -7.34 -5.21
CA ASP A 172 -7.97 -7.28 -4.89
C ASP A 172 -7.38 -8.66 -4.60
N SER A 173 -7.03 -9.38 -5.66
CA SER A 173 -6.72 -10.81 -5.63
C SER A 173 -5.25 -11.12 -5.87
N HIS A 174 -4.52 -10.17 -6.48
CA HIS A 174 -3.09 -10.25 -6.75
C HIS A 174 -2.69 -11.57 -7.43
N ASP A 175 -3.55 -12.06 -8.31
CA ASP A 175 -3.46 -13.40 -8.93
C ASP A 175 -3.39 -13.32 -10.46
N ARG A 176 -3.17 -12.12 -10.99
CA ARG A 176 -3.16 -11.85 -12.43
C ARG A 176 -2.28 -10.65 -12.79
N PRO A 177 -1.99 -10.47 -14.09
CA PRO A 177 -1.12 -9.39 -14.53
C PRO A 177 -1.67 -8.00 -14.16
N VAL A 178 -0.75 -7.07 -13.94
CA VAL A 178 -1.05 -5.67 -13.66
C VAL A 178 -1.83 -5.08 -14.85
N ASP A 179 -2.99 -4.47 -14.54
CA ASP A 179 -3.87 -3.89 -15.54
C ASP A 179 -3.27 -2.64 -16.22
N ASP A 180 -3.62 -2.40 -17.48
CA ASP A 180 -3.12 -1.27 -18.26
C ASP A 180 -3.45 0.08 -17.59
N LEU A 181 -4.62 0.21 -16.94
CA LEU A 181 -4.98 1.41 -16.19
C LEU A 181 -4.11 1.60 -14.94
N VAL A 182 -3.74 0.50 -14.26
CA VAL A 182 -2.81 0.54 -13.12
C VAL A 182 -1.42 1.01 -13.59
N TRP A 183 -0.94 0.53 -14.73
CA TRP A 183 0.30 1.04 -15.34
C TRP A 183 0.24 2.53 -15.69
N ASP A 184 -0.89 3.01 -16.21
CA ASP A 184 -1.10 4.43 -16.52
C ASP A 184 -1.12 5.31 -15.27
N LEU A 185 -1.75 4.83 -14.18
CA LEU A 185 -1.74 5.51 -12.88
C LEU A 185 -0.33 5.52 -12.28
N TYR A 186 0.41 4.42 -12.39
CA TYR A 186 1.80 4.33 -11.96
C TYR A 186 2.70 5.33 -12.68
N ALA A 187 2.63 5.37 -14.02
CA ALA A 187 3.38 6.35 -14.81
C ALA A 187 3.01 7.80 -14.42
N HIS A 188 1.74 8.06 -14.08
CA HIS A 188 1.31 9.36 -13.59
C HIS A 188 1.95 9.72 -12.24
N VAL A 189 2.01 8.78 -11.30
CA VAL A 189 2.63 8.99 -9.96
C VAL A 189 4.14 9.19 -10.09
N ILE A 190 4.84 8.31 -10.81
CA ILE A 190 6.29 8.43 -11.05
C ILE A 190 6.62 9.73 -11.79
N GLY A 191 5.77 10.17 -12.72
CA GLY A 191 5.94 11.46 -13.38
C GLY A 191 5.84 12.68 -12.45
N ARG A 192 5.26 12.54 -11.26
CA ARG A 192 5.14 13.61 -10.25
C ARG A 192 6.20 13.51 -9.16
N LEU A 193 6.51 12.31 -8.69
CA LEU A 193 7.42 12.06 -7.56
C LEU A 193 8.86 11.77 -7.98
N GLY A 194 9.05 11.40 -9.24
CA GLY A 194 10.28 10.76 -9.70
C GLY A 194 10.32 9.26 -9.34
N PRO A 195 11.45 8.61 -9.62
CA PRO A 195 11.64 7.18 -9.37
C PRO A 195 11.53 6.81 -7.89
N LEU A 196 10.73 5.79 -7.56
CA LEU A 196 10.58 5.23 -6.22
C LEU A 196 10.71 3.70 -6.24
N PRO A 197 11.15 3.08 -5.12
CA PRO A 197 11.09 1.62 -4.95
C PRO A 197 9.71 1.09 -5.34
N THR A 198 9.68 0.13 -6.27
CA THR A 198 8.44 -0.43 -6.81
C THR A 198 8.50 -1.95 -6.77
N LEU A 199 7.43 -2.56 -6.28
CA LEU A 199 7.26 -4.01 -6.21
C LEU A 199 6.05 -4.41 -7.07
N ILE A 200 6.21 -5.48 -7.86
CA ILE A 200 5.09 -6.14 -8.54
C ILE A 200 4.62 -7.29 -7.64
N GLU A 201 3.40 -7.19 -7.14
CA GLU A 201 2.84 -8.15 -6.19
C GLU A 201 2.05 -9.25 -6.90
N TRP A 202 2.27 -10.48 -6.43
CA TRP A 202 1.60 -11.70 -6.86
C TRP A 202 1.44 -12.61 -5.64
N ASP A 203 0.25 -12.69 -5.07
CA ASP A 203 -0.04 -13.47 -3.86
C ASP A 203 -0.50 -14.89 -4.17
N ASN A 204 -1.22 -15.06 -5.28
CA ASN A 204 -1.81 -16.32 -5.69
C ASN A 204 -1.50 -16.60 -7.17
N GLU A 205 -1.68 -17.86 -7.60
CA GLU A 205 -1.53 -18.28 -9.01
C GLU A 205 -0.27 -17.73 -9.71
N VAL A 206 0.85 -17.69 -8.98
CA VAL A 206 2.10 -17.05 -9.42
C VAL A 206 2.53 -17.59 -10.80
N PRO A 207 2.70 -16.71 -11.81
CA PRO A 207 2.91 -17.12 -13.19
C PRO A 207 4.35 -17.55 -13.42
N ASP A 208 4.61 -18.09 -14.60
CA ASP A 208 5.97 -18.40 -15.03
C ASP A 208 6.87 -17.16 -15.03
N TRP A 209 8.16 -17.39 -14.77
CA TRP A 209 9.20 -16.36 -14.67
C TRP A 209 9.19 -15.29 -15.78
N HIS A 210 8.85 -15.67 -17.02
CA HIS A 210 8.86 -14.72 -18.13
C HIS A 210 7.77 -13.62 -18.00
N VAL A 211 6.66 -13.92 -17.32
CA VAL A 211 5.60 -12.95 -17.02
C VAL A 211 6.08 -11.99 -15.94
N LEU A 212 6.54 -12.53 -14.80
CA LEU A 212 7.09 -11.74 -13.68
C LEU A 212 8.22 -10.81 -14.16
N LYS A 213 9.15 -11.36 -14.94
CA LYS A 213 10.27 -10.58 -15.50
C LYS A 213 9.79 -9.48 -16.44
N ARG A 214 8.76 -9.74 -17.26
CA ARG A 214 8.20 -8.74 -18.17
C ARG A 214 7.61 -7.57 -17.39
N GLU A 215 6.84 -7.82 -16.35
CA GLU A 215 6.24 -6.75 -15.53
C GLU A 215 7.29 -5.94 -14.78
N ALA A 216 8.29 -6.60 -14.20
CA ALA A 216 9.43 -5.92 -13.60
C ALA A 216 10.16 -5.02 -14.63
N GLN A 217 10.34 -5.49 -15.86
CA GLN A 217 10.94 -4.70 -16.94
C GLN A 217 10.06 -3.53 -17.40
N LEU A 218 8.73 -3.65 -17.32
CA LEU A 218 7.81 -2.55 -17.62
C LEU A 218 7.92 -1.45 -16.56
N ALA A 219 7.94 -1.82 -15.28
CA ALA A 219 8.16 -0.87 -14.18
C ALA A 219 9.52 -0.16 -14.33
N GLU A 220 10.60 -0.91 -14.55
CA GLU A 220 11.95 -0.35 -14.79
C GLU A 220 11.95 0.64 -15.96
N ALA A 221 11.31 0.29 -17.07
CA ALA A 221 11.24 1.18 -18.23
C ALA A 221 10.47 2.48 -17.97
N ILE A 222 9.52 2.50 -17.02
CA ILE A 222 8.83 3.72 -16.57
C ILE A 222 9.75 4.53 -15.66
N LEU A 223 10.40 3.89 -14.68
CA LEU A 223 11.36 4.54 -13.77
C LEU A 223 12.49 5.22 -14.55
N ASP A 224 13.12 4.51 -15.51
CA ASP A 224 14.23 5.01 -16.32
C ASP A 224 13.89 6.27 -17.12
N ARG A 225 12.66 6.37 -17.64
CA ARG A 225 12.20 7.55 -18.39
C ARG A 225 12.22 8.82 -17.51
N HIS A 226 11.98 8.65 -16.22
CA HIS A 226 11.91 9.76 -15.26
C HIS A 226 13.24 10.04 -14.57
N VAL A 227 14.16 9.07 -14.46
CA VAL A 227 15.57 9.32 -14.09
C VAL A 227 16.25 10.24 -15.11
N ALA A 228 16.05 9.98 -16.41
CA ALA A 228 16.70 10.72 -17.49
C ALA A 228 16.19 12.16 -17.62
N ALA A 229 14.93 12.43 -17.26
CA ALA A 229 14.33 13.75 -17.31
C ALA A 229 14.92 14.72 -16.28
N ASP A 230 15.22 14.24 -15.07
CA ASP A 230 15.83 15.05 -13.99
C ASP A 230 17.29 15.42 -14.30
N LEU A 231 18.05 14.50 -14.93
CA LEU A 231 19.41 14.78 -15.38
C LEU A 231 19.45 15.77 -16.56
N GLY A 232 18.46 15.74 -17.45
CA GLY A 232 18.35 16.67 -18.58
C GLY A 232 18.07 18.12 -18.16
N LEU A 233 17.37 18.33 -17.05
CA LEU A 233 17.10 19.66 -16.48
C LEU A 233 18.34 20.26 -15.78
N LEU A 234 19.19 19.44 -15.17
CA LEU A 234 20.44 19.88 -14.51
C LEU A 234 21.53 20.34 -15.49
N HIS A 235 21.50 19.88 -16.75
CA HIS A 235 22.48 20.28 -17.77
C HIS A 235 22.01 21.43 -18.68
N ALA A 236 20.79 21.94 -18.48
CA ALA A 236 20.20 23.01 -19.29
C ALA A 236 20.14 24.39 -18.60
N SER A 237 20.90 24.59 -17.51
CA SER A 237 21.02 25.86 -16.78
C SER A 237 22.40 26.49 -16.88
#